data_AF-A0A0M3TMB3-F1
#
_entry.id   AF-A0A0M3TMB3-F1
#
_cell.length_a   1.000
_cell.length_b   1.000
_cell.length_c   1.000
_cell.angle_alpha   90.00
_cell.angle_beta   90.00
_cell.angle_gamma   90.00
#
_symmetry.space_group_name_H-M   'P 1'
#
loop_
_entity.id
_entity.type
_entity.pdbx_description
1 polymer ?
#
loop_
_entity_poly.entity_id
_entity_poly.type
_entity_poly.pdbx_seq_one_letter_code
_entity_poly.pdbx_strand_id
1 'polypeptide(L)'
;MIQRHPIEELPTVPIPNDEEEDNRRLCSEHENWTKQLTQGKNRLHSLFTQAGLTQITKKHLRTKVSREASVTLLSDRYKKEAERILKVLDLVELNLKLIEEEIQEAL
;
A
#
# COMPACT_ATOMS: atom_id res chain seq x y z
N MET A 1 -34.59 47.05 21.60
CA MET A 1 -35.17 45.70 21.75
C MET A 1 -34.36 44.78 20.85
N ILE A 2 -33.61 43.82 21.40
CA ILE A 2 -32.72 42.96 20.59
C ILE A 2 -33.55 41.80 20.05
N GLN A 3 -33.68 41.71 18.73
CA GLN A 3 -34.34 40.60 18.04
C GLN A 3 -33.38 39.40 18.06
N ARG A 4 -33.67 38.40 18.90
CA ARG A 4 -32.91 37.15 18.90
C ARG A 4 -33.48 36.24 17.81
N HIS A 5 -32.66 35.87 16.84
CA HIS A 5 -33.02 34.82 15.89
C HIS A 5 -33.02 33.45 16.60
N PRO A 6 -33.93 32.54 16.23
CA PRO A 6 -33.95 31.19 16.77
C PRO A 6 -32.60 30.51 16.49
N ILE A 7 -32.10 29.76 17.47
CA ILE A 7 -30.91 28.94 17.31
C ILE A 7 -31.29 27.83 16.32
N GLU A 8 -30.76 27.89 15.09
CA GLU A 8 -30.85 26.75 14.17
C GLU A 8 -30.12 25.57 14.84
N GLU A 9 -30.85 24.48 15.10
CA GLU A 9 -30.23 23.25 15.57
C GLU A 9 -29.31 22.74 14.47
N LEU A 10 -28.00 22.74 14.76
CA LEU A 10 -27.02 22.15 13.88
C LEU A 10 -27.34 20.65 13.71
N PRO A 11 -27.17 20.09 12.50
CA PRO A 11 -27.38 18.67 12.29
C PRO A 11 -26.49 17.87 13.25
N THR A 12 -27.10 16.94 14.00
CA THR A 12 -26.37 16.04 14.88
C THR A 12 -25.76 14.91 14.07
N VAL A 13 -24.44 14.81 14.03
CA VAL A 13 -23.74 13.68 13.42
C VAL A 13 -23.63 12.57 14.47
N PRO A 14 -24.11 11.35 14.22
CA PRO A 14 -23.95 10.25 15.15
C PRO A 14 -22.46 9.93 15.34
N ILE A 15 -22.06 9.68 16.58
CA ILE A 15 -20.72 9.16 16.86
C ILE A 15 -20.68 7.75 16.28
N PRO A 16 -19.65 7.43 15.49
CA PRO A 16 -19.56 6.09 14.95
C PRO A 16 -19.48 5.03 16.04
N ASN A 17 -20.04 3.86 15.75
CA ASN A 17 -19.93 2.71 16.65
C ASN A 17 -18.54 2.06 16.55
N ASP A 18 -18.22 1.16 17.48
CA ASP A 18 -16.91 0.49 17.53
C ASP A 18 -16.58 -0.29 16.25
N GLU A 19 -17.58 -0.91 15.62
CA GLU A 19 -17.45 -1.67 14.37
C GLU A 19 -17.13 -0.74 13.18
N GLU A 20 -17.80 0.41 13.07
CA GLU A 20 -17.53 1.44 12.08
C GLU A 20 -16.14 2.06 12.27
N GLU A 21 -15.67 2.19 13.51
CA GLU A 21 -14.31 2.64 13.79
C GLU A 21 -13.27 1.60 13.40
N ASP A 22 -13.51 0.33 13.69
CA ASP A 22 -12.62 -0.76 13.30
C ASP A 22 -12.53 -0.91 11.78
N ASN A 23 -13.66 -0.84 11.07
CA ASN A 23 -13.71 -0.80 9.61
C ASN A 23 -12.90 0.37 9.03
N ARG A 24 -12.96 1.56 9.65
CA ARG A 24 -12.12 2.70 9.25
C ARG A 24 -10.63 2.46 9.49
N ARG A 25 -10.27 1.76 10.57
CA ARG A 25 -8.88 1.37 10.85
C ARG A 25 -8.36 0.39 9.80
N LEU A 26 -9.12 -0.65 9.49
CA LEU A 26 -8.79 -1.62 8.43
C LEU A 26 -8.62 -0.95 7.06
N CYS A 27 -9.51 -0.03 6.69
CA CYS A 27 -9.38 0.75 5.45
C CYS A 27 -8.09 1.58 5.41
N SER A 28 -7.74 2.23 6.52
CA SER A 28 -6.53 3.04 6.62
C SER A 28 -5.27 2.18 6.56
N GLU A 29 -5.31 1.01 7.17
CA GLU A 29 -4.21 0.04 7.14
C GLU A 29 -4.00 -0.52 5.72
N HIS A 30 -5.08 -0.93 5.05
CA HIS A 30 -5.05 -1.37 3.65
C HIS A 30 -4.45 -0.30 2.72
N GLU A 31 -4.83 0.98 2.89
CA GLU A 31 -4.27 2.09 2.13
C GLU A 31 -2.76 2.24 2.38
N ASN A 32 -2.32 2.13 3.65
CA ASN A 32 -0.91 2.20 4.02
C ASN A 32 -0.08 1.10 3.35
N TRP A 33 -0.54 -0.15 3.41
CA TRP A 33 0.17 -1.26 2.77
C TRP A 33 0.18 -1.12 1.24
N THR A 34 -0.90 -0.64 0.63
CA THR A 34 -0.97 -0.35 -0.82
C THR A 34 0.06 0.72 -1.23
N LYS A 35 0.23 1.77 -0.40
CA LYS A 35 1.27 2.79 -0.60
C LYS A 35 2.67 2.19 -0.50
N GLN A 36 2.92 1.35 0.51
CA GLN A 36 4.22 0.68 0.68
C GLN A 36 4.55 -0.25 -0.50
N LEU A 37 3.56 -0.99 -1.02
CA LEU A 37 3.71 -1.85 -2.19
C LEU A 37 4.15 -1.04 -3.42
N THR A 38 3.51 0.11 -3.63
CA THR A 38 3.83 1.02 -4.73
C THR A 38 5.23 1.60 -4.58
N GLN A 39 5.60 2.05 -3.38
CA GLN A 39 6.93 2.59 -3.10
C GLN A 39 8.03 1.54 -3.31
N GLY A 40 7.83 0.30 -2.83
CA GLY A 40 8.79 -0.79 -3.02
C GLY A 40 8.98 -1.14 -4.50
N LYS A 41 7.89 -1.19 -5.28
CA LYS A 41 7.95 -1.41 -6.75
C LYS A 41 8.70 -0.28 -7.46
N ASN A 42 8.44 0.97 -7.09
CA ASN A 42 9.14 2.12 -7.67
C ASN A 42 10.62 2.12 -7.31
N ARG A 43 10.97 1.79 -6.06
CA ARG A 43 12.36 1.67 -5.62
C ARG A 43 13.10 0.59 -6.40
N LEU A 44 12.48 -0.57 -6.61
CA LEU A 44 13.03 -1.65 -7.42
C LEU A 44 13.21 -1.22 -8.89
N HIS A 45 12.24 -0.50 -9.45
CA HIS A 45 12.36 0.05 -10.81
C HIS A 45 13.52 1.04 -10.95
N SER A 46 13.67 1.98 -10.02
CA SER A 46 14.79 2.93 -10.01
C SER A 46 16.13 2.21 -9.93
N LEU A 47 16.22 1.12 -9.17
CA LEU A 47 17.42 0.30 -9.08
C LEU A 47 17.80 -0.33 -10.43
N PHE A 48 16.81 -0.84 -11.19
CA PHE A 48 17.03 -1.33 -12.55
C PHE A 48 17.51 -0.22 -13.49
N THR A 49 16.93 0.98 -13.42
CA THR A 49 17.39 2.13 -14.20
C THR A 49 18.83 2.52 -13.88
N GLN A 50 19.20 2.54 -12.60
CA GLN A 50 20.58 2.84 -12.16
C GLN A 50 21.58 1.78 -12.63
N ALA A 51 21.15 0.52 -12.73
CA ALA A 51 21.95 -0.57 -13.28
C ALA A 51 22.01 -0.57 -14.83
N GLY A 52 21.35 0.39 -15.50
CA GLY A 52 21.31 0.48 -16.97
C GLY A 52 20.25 -0.41 -17.64
N LEU A 53 19.41 -1.10 -16.87
CA LEU A 53 18.37 -2.01 -17.36
C LEU A 53 17.04 -1.27 -17.61
N THR A 54 17.05 -0.30 -18.52
CA THR A 54 15.89 0.57 -18.82
C THR A 54 14.71 -0.14 -19.48
N GLN A 55 14.94 -1.33 -20.05
CA GLN A 55 13.89 -2.15 -20.67
C GLN A 55 12.96 -2.81 -19.64
N ILE A 56 13.35 -2.84 -18.37
CA ILE A 56 12.51 -3.38 -17.28
C ILE A 56 11.42 -2.38 -16.91
N THR A 57 10.27 -2.53 -17.57
CA THR A 57 9.06 -1.74 -17.28
C THR A 57 8.27 -2.27 -16.08
N LYS A 58 7.30 -1.48 -15.60
CA LYS A 58 6.35 -1.86 -14.53
C LYS A 58 5.68 -3.22 -14.73
N LYS A 59 5.48 -3.66 -15.98
CA LYS A 59 4.90 -4.98 -16.31
C LYS A 59 5.71 -6.13 -15.72
N HIS A 60 7.04 -6.01 -15.73
CA HIS A 60 7.95 -7.02 -15.19
C HIS A 60 7.97 -7.05 -13.66
N LEU A 61 7.46 -6.00 -13.00
CA LEU A 61 7.43 -5.87 -11.54
C LEU A 61 6.07 -6.21 -10.93
N ARG A 62 5.13 -6.71 -11.75
CA ARG A 62 3.75 -6.98 -11.33
C ARG A 62 3.65 -8.22 -10.45
N THR A 63 4.29 -9.32 -10.86
CA THR A 63 4.22 -10.61 -10.15
C THR A 63 5.53 -10.92 -9.47
N LYS A 64 5.49 -11.72 -8.40
CA LYS A 64 6.67 -12.15 -7.65
C LYS A 64 7.68 -12.86 -8.54
N VAL A 65 7.21 -13.88 -9.28
CA VAL A 65 8.04 -14.67 -10.20
C VAL A 65 8.75 -13.78 -11.24
N SER A 66 8.04 -12.80 -11.81
CA SER A 66 8.64 -11.88 -12.80
C SER A 66 9.67 -10.94 -12.17
N ARG A 67 9.44 -10.48 -10.93
CA ARG A 67 10.40 -9.65 -10.20
C ARG A 67 11.68 -10.43 -9.91
N GLU A 68 11.56 -11.65 -9.39
CA GLU A 68 12.70 -12.52 -9.10
C GLU A 68 13.54 -12.80 -10.36
N ALA A 69 12.89 -13.14 -11.47
CA ALA A 69 13.56 -13.32 -12.76
C ALA A 69 14.31 -12.06 -13.19
N SER A 70 13.70 -10.88 -13.05
CA SER A 70 14.34 -9.60 -13.39
C SER A 70 15.57 -9.31 -12.51
N VAL A 71 15.52 -9.65 -11.21
CA VAL A 71 16.63 -9.44 -10.27
C VAL A 71 17.86 -10.28 -10.61
N THR A 72 17.69 -11.44 -11.25
CA THR A 72 18.83 -12.25 -11.71
C THR A 72 19.70 -11.57 -12.77
N LEU A 73 19.17 -10.55 -13.46
CA LEU A 73 19.88 -9.77 -14.48
C LEU A 73 20.81 -8.70 -13.87
N LEU A 74 20.71 -8.44 -12.56
CA LEU A 74 21.52 -7.45 -11.87
C LEU A 74 22.90 -8.00 -11.51
N SER A 75 23.91 -7.13 -11.55
CA SER A 75 25.22 -7.43 -10.97
C SER A 75 25.15 -7.53 -9.45
N ASP A 76 26.11 -8.22 -8.83
CA ASP A 76 26.12 -8.51 -7.39
C ASP A 76 25.91 -7.28 -6.49
N ARG A 77 26.42 -6.12 -6.90
CA ARG A 77 26.26 -4.86 -6.15
C ARG A 77 24.79 -4.47 -6.02
N TYR A 78 24.04 -4.48 -7.13
CA TYR A 78 22.64 -4.10 -7.15
C TYR A 78 21.73 -5.25 -6.71
N LYS A 79 22.12 -6.49 -7.00
CA LYS A 79 21.36 -7.71 -6.64
C LYS A 79 21.10 -7.80 -5.15
N LYS A 80 22.09 -7.56 -4.30
CA LYS A 80 21.91 -7.56 -2.83
C LYS A 80 20.89 -6.54 -2.34
N GLU A 81 20.84 -5.36 -2.96
CA GLU A 81 19.82 -4.37 -2.63
C GLU A 81 18.44 -4.80 -3.13
N ALA A 82 18.36 -5.31 -4.36
CA ALA A 82 17.12 -5.81 -4.94
C ALA A 82 16.51 -6.96 -4.11
N GLU A 83 17.32 -7.90 -3.64
CA GLU A 83 16.88 -9.00 -2.78
C GLU A 83 16.28 -8.52 -1.45
N ARG A 84 16.82 -7.44 -0.86
CA ARG A 84 16.22 -6.83 0.34
C ARG A 84 14.87 -6.19 0.03
N ILE A 85 14.75 -5.50 -1.11
CA ILE A 85 13.48 -4.91 -1.55
C ILE A 85 12.45 -6.02 -1.83
N LEU A 86 12.85 -7.14 -2.43
CA LEU A 86 11.98 -8.29 -2.66
C LEU A 86 11.40 -8.85 -1.36
N LYS A 87 12.24 -9.05 -0.32
CA LYS A 87 11.77 -9.51 0.99
C LYS A 87 10.73 -8.59 1.61
N VAL A 88 10.94 -7.28 1.51
CA VAL A 88 9.97 -6.29 2.01
C VAL A 88 8.68 -6.36 1.20
N LEU A 89 8.76 -6.45 -0.13
CA LEU A 89 7.58 -6.57 -0.98
C LEU A 89 6.77 -7.83 -0.69
N ASP A 90 7.43 -8.96 -0.42
CA ASP A 90 6.76 -10.22 -0.06
C ASP A 90 5.97 -10.07 1.25
N LEU A 91 6.54 -9.41 2.25
CA LEU A 91 5.85 -9.14 3.52
C LEU A 91 4.66 -8.18 3.33
N VAL A 92 4.84 -7.13 2.53
CA VAL A 92 3.76 -6.17 2.22
C VAL A 92 2.61 -6.86 1.48
N GLU A 93 2.90 -7.73 0.51
CA GLU A 93 1.88 -8.48 -0.23
C GLU A 93 1.16 -9.50 0.66
N LEU A 94 1.87 -10.13 1.61
CA LEU A 94 1.27 -10.99 2.61
C LEU A 94 0.30 -10.22 3.53
N ASN A 95 0.73 -9.08 4.07
CA ASN A 95 -0.11 -8.27 4.95
C ASN A 95 -1.34 -7.71 4.22
N LEU A 96 -1.18 -7.26 2.97
CA LEU A 96 -2.33 -6.84 2.15
C LEU A 96 -3.36 -7.95 2.03
N LYS A 97 -2.91 -9.17 1.74
CA LYS A 97 -3.81 -10.32 1.60
C LYS A 97 -4.55 -10.61 2.91
N LEU A 98 -3.86 -10.58 4.05
CA LEU A 98 -4.49 -10.81 5.36
C LEU A 98 -5.56 -9.75 5.66
N ILE A 99 -5.27 -8.48 5.37
CA ILE A 99 -6.24 -7.39 5.58
C ILE A 99 -7.41 -7.47 4.60
N GLU A 100 -7.16 -7.86 3.35
CA GLU A 100 -8.25 -8.10 2.38
C GLU A 100 -9.17 -9.24 2.85
N GLU A 101 -8.61 -10.30 3.45
CA GLU A 101 -9.38 -11.39 4.08
C GLU A 101 -10.19 -10.88 5.28
N GLU A 102 -9.59 -10.10 6.20
CA GLU A 102 -10.29 -9.50 7.35
C GLU A 102 -11.41 -8.53 6.92
N ILE A 103 -11.18 -7.69 5.92
CA ILE A 103 -12.20 -6.80 5.35
C ILE A 103 -13.35 -7.62 4.75
N GLN A 104 -13.06 -8.74 4.09
CA GLN A 104 -14.09 -9.59 3.51
C GLN A 104 -14.91 -10.33 4.57
N GLU A 105 -14.32 -10.68 5.72
CA GLU A 105 -15.04 -11.28 6.85
C GLU A 105 -15.93 -10.26 7.60
N ALA A 106 -15.58 -8.97 7.55
CA ALA A 106 -16.33 -7.87 8.15
C ALA A 106 -17.50 -7.34 7.28
N LEU A 107 -17.62 -7.78 6.02
CA LEU A 107 -18.66 -7.39 5.04
C LEU A 107 -19.82 -8.40 4.95
#